data_AF-X1NBH0-F1
#
_entry.id   AF-X1NBH0-F1
#
_cell.length_a   1.000
_cell.length_b   1.000
_cell.length_c   1.000
_cell.angle_alpha   90.00
_cell.angle_beta   90.00
_cell.angle_gamma   90.00
#
_symmetry.space_group_name_H-M   'P 1'
#
loop_
_entity.id
_entity.type
_entity.pdbx_description
1 polymer ?
#
loop_
_entity_poly.entity_id
_entity_poly.type
_entity_poly.pdbx_seq_one_letter_code
_entity_poly.pdbx_strand_id
1 'polypeptide(L)'
;MKIYISADIEGITGITHWDETEKSKPDYQKFSKQMTDEVKAACEGAIKAGAKEIWIKDAHDTGRNIIAAELPQSIRLVRGWS
;
A
#
# COMPACT_ATOMS: atom_id res chain seq x y z
N MET A 1 8.44 -9.58 16.76
CA MET A 1 7.05 -9.16 16.51
C MET A 1 6.71 -9.35 15.05
N LYS A 2 5.50 -9.83 14.75
CA LYS A 2 4.95 -9.94 13.39
C LYS A 2 3.91 -8.85 13.20
N ILE A 3 3.90 -8.21 12.04
CA ILE A 3 2.96 -7.13 11.70
C ILE A 3 2.24 -7.50 10.41
N TYR A 4 0.95 -7.22 10.38
CA TYR A 4 0.11 -7.29 9.19
C TYR A 4 -0.45 -5.90 8.93
N ILE A 5 -0.26 -5.39 7.71
CA ILE A 5 -0.75 -4.08 7.26
C ILE A 5 -1.78 -4.36 6.17
N SER A 6 -3.01 -3.91 6.37
CA SER A 6 -4.02 -3.85 5.31
C SER A 6 -4.07 -2.41 4.82
N ALA A 7 -3.81 -2.19 3.54
CA ALA A 7 -3.75 -0.85 2.95
C ALA A 7 -4.84 -0.70 1.88
N ASP A 8 -5.62 0.36 2.00
CA ASP A 8 -6.73 0.70 1.12
C ASP A 8 -6.54 2.12 0.56
N ILE A 9 -6.97 2.38 -0.67
CA ILE A 9 -6.55 3.61 -1.36
C ILE A 9 -7.39 4.83 -0.95
N GLU A 10 -8.69 4.67 -0.67
CA GLU A 10 -9.66 5.74 -0.37
C GLU A 10 -9.21 6.63 0.79
N GLY A 11 -8.45 6.08 1.74
CA GLY A 11 -7.95 6.77 2.92
C GLY A 11 -6.57 7.41 2.77
N ILE A 12 -5.94 7.28 1.59
CA ILE A 12 -4.59 7.82 1.35
C ILE A 12 -4.59 9.35 1.37
N THR A 13 -3.52 9.92 1.91
CA THR A 13 -3.44 11.36 2.14
C THR A 13 -3.64 12.15 0.86
N GLY A 14 -4.59 13.09 0.90
CA GLY A 14 -4.89 13.99 -0.21
C GLY A 14 -5.94 13.47 -1.19
N ILE A 15 -6.45 12.24 -1.03
CA ILE A 15 -7.63 11.79 -1.76
C ILE A 15 -8.86 12.51 -1.21
N THR A 16 -9.66 13.03 -2.12
CA THR A 16 -10.91 13.76 -1.88
C THR A 16 -12.02 13.37 -2.86
N HIS A 17 -11.71 12.59 -3.90
CA HIS A 17 -12.65 12.19 -4.94
C HIS A 17 -12.42 10.75 -5.42
N TRP A 18 -13.49 10.05 -5.82
CA TRP A 18 -13.44 8.65 -6.28
C TRP A 18 -12.57 8.44 -7.53
N ASP A 19 -12.51 9.42 -8.43
CA ASP A 19 -11.64 9.33 -9.61
C ASP A 19 -10.15 9.18 -9.25
N GLU A 20 -9.75 9.56 -8.03
CA GLU A 20 -8.40 9.41 -7.52
C GLU A 20 -8.11 7.97 -7.04
N THR A 21 -9.16 7.16 -6.83
CA THR A 21 -9.10 5.77 -6.34
C THR A 21 -9.33 4.73 -7.43
N GLU A 22 -9.89 5.13 -8.58
CA GLU A 22 -10.25 4.22 -9.67
C GLU A 22 -9.14 4.05 -10.72
N LYS A 23 -8.67 2.81 -10.92
CA LYS A 23 -7.54 2.49 -11.83
C LYS A 23 -7.76 2.89 -13.30
N SER A 24 -9.00 3.07 -13.72
CA SER A 24 -9.39 3.50 -15.06
C SER A 24 -9.26 5.02 -15.28
N LYS A 25 -9.07 5.79 -14.22
CA LYS A 25 -9.05 7.25 -14.23
C LYS A 25 -7.61 7.78 -14.31
N PRO A 26 -7.41 8.98 -14.90
CA PRO A 26 -6.07 9.55 -15.06
C PRO A 26 -5.41 9.93 -13.72
N ASP A 27 -6.20 10.30 -12.72
CA ASP A 27 -5.68 10.78 -11.43
C ASP A 27 -5.09 9.67 -10.56
N TYR A 28 -5.55 8.43 -10.76
CA TYR A 28 -5.20 7.26 -9.95
C TYR A 28 -3.69 6.99 -9.83
N GLN A 29 -2.90 7.17 -10.90
CA GLN A 29 -1.48 6.80 -10.87
C GLN A 29 -0.71 7.57 -9.80
N LYS A 30 -1.06 8.85 -9.59
CA LYS A 30 -0.47 9.68 -8.54
C LYS A 30 -0.78 9.10 -7.15
N PHE A 31 -2.01 8.65 -6.93
CA PHE A 31 -2.44 8.17 -5.62
C PHE A 31 -2.08 6.71 -5.36
N SER A 32 -1.94 5.87 -6.38
CA SER A 32 -1.32 4.54 -6.28
C SER A 32 0.16 4.65 -5.87
N LYS A 33 0.87 5.64 -6.40
CA LYS A 33 2.23 5.97 -5.94
C LYS A 33 2.24 6.44 -4.49
N GLN A 34 1.37 7.38 -4.13
CA GLN A 34 1.23 7.86 -2.75
C GLN A 34 0.90 6.72 -1.76
N MET A 35 -0.03 5.82 -2.11
CA MET A 35 -0.35 4.61 -1.35
C MET A 35 0.90 3.76 -1.11
N THR A 36 1.71 3.56 -2.16
CA THR A 36 2.97 2.81 -2.06
C THR A 36 3.95 3.48 -1.10
N ASP A 37 4.09 4.81 -1.16
CA ASP A 37 4.99 5.57 -0.29
C ASP A 37 4.56 5.56 1.18
N GLU A 38 3.26 5.69 1.46
CA GLU A 38 2.73 5.62 2.81
C GLU A 38 2.88 4.21 3.42
N VAL A 39 2.58 3.17 2.63
CA VAL A 39 2.80 1.77 3.03
C VAL A 39 4.29 1.51 3.31
N LYS A 40 5.17 2.02 2.46
CA LYS A 40 6.62 1.92 2.66
C LYS A 40 7.06 2.61 3.95
N ALA A 41 6.58 3.83 4.21
CA ALA A 41 6.88 4.56 5.44
C ALA A 41 6.41 3.78 6.69
N ALA A 42 5.22 3.19 6.65
CA ALA A 42 4.72 2.33 7.72
C ALA A 42 5.63 1.10 7.95
N CYS A 43 6.09 0.47 6.87
CA CYS A 43 7.05 -0.64 6.96
C CYS A 43 8.38 -0.22 7.57
N GLU A 44 8.94 0.92 7.16
CA GLU A 44 10.19 1.44 7.70
C GLU A 44 10.07 1.77 9.20
N GLY A 45 8.95 2.36 9.62
CA GLY A 45 8.65 2.59 11.03
C GLY A 45 8.57 1.29 11.83
N ALA A 46 7.84 0.30 11.30
CA ALA A 46 7.75 -1.03 11.88
C ALA A 46 9.13 -1.73 12.02
N ILE A 47 9.97 -1.65 10.99
CA ILE A 47 11.33 -2.21 11.00
C ILE A 47 12.18 -1.52 12.08
N LYS A 48 12.14 -0.19 12.14
CA LYS A 48 12.85 0.60 13.18
C LYS A 48 12.39 0.24 14.59
N ALA A 49 11.11 -0.10 14.76
CA ALA A 49 10.54 -0.58 16.02
C ALA A 49 10.85 -2.06 16.33
N GLY A 50 11.62 -2.76 15.49
CA GLY A 50 12.05 -4.14 15.73
C GLY A 50 11.10 -5.22 15.21
N ALA A 51 10.19 -4.89 14.28
CA ALA A 51 9.42 -5.89 13.57
C ALA A 51 10.35 -6.88 12.84
N LYS A 52 10.00 -8.17 12.89
CA LYS A 52 10.80 -9.26 12.31
C LYS A 52 10.14 -9.88 11.08
N GLU A 53 8.86 -9.62 10.88
CA GLU A 53 8.08 -10.11 9.76
C GLU A 53 6.96 -9.12 9.50
N ILE A 54 6.83 -8.66 8.26
CA ILE A 54 5.79 -7.71 7.83
C ILE A 54 5.09 -8.29 6.61
N TRP A 55 3.78 -8.42 6.74
CA TRP A 55 2.89 -8.76 5.64
C TRP A 55 2.04 -7.56 5.29
N ILE A 56 1.82 -7.35 4.00
CA ILE A 56 1.02 -6.25 3.47
C ILE A 56 -0.06 -6.87 2.60
N LYS A 57 -1.31 -6.50 2.83
CA LYS A 57 -2.42 -6.74 1.91
C LYS A 57 -2.73 -5.45 1.20
N ASP A 58 -2.60 -5.49 -0.11
CA ASP A 58 -3.26 -4.53 -0.98
C ASP A 58 -4.76 -4.85 -0.94
N ALA A 59 -5.51 -4.04 -0.19
CA ALA A 59 -6.91 -4.27 0.14
C ALA A 59 -7.87 -3.49 -0.76
N HIS A 60 -7.34 -2.69 -1.67
CA HIS A 60 -8.16 -1.91 -2.60
C HIS A 60 -8.52 -2.71 -3.85
N ASP A 61 -9.81 -2.78 -4.18
CA ASP A 61 -10.34 -3.35 -5.43
C ASP A 61 -9.58 -4.63 -5.88
N THR A 62 -8.89 -4.63 -7.03
CA THR A 62 -8.25 -5.85 -7.52
C THR A 62 -7.02 -6.31 -6.72
N GLY A 63 -6.61 -5.59 -5.67
CA GLY A 63 -5.42 -5.84 -4.86
C GLY A 63 -4.12 -5.74 -5.68
N ARG A 64 -4.07 -4.81 -6.64
CA ARG A 64 -2.96 -4.63 -7.60
C ARG A 64 -2.66 -3.14 -7.83
N ASN A 65 -2.59 -2.40 -6.75
CA ASN A 65 -2.44 -0.95 -6.67
C ASN A 65 -1.06 -0.55 -6.13
N ILE A 66 -0.48 -1.34 -5.22
CA ILE A 66 0.84 -1.08 -4.66
C ILE A 66 1.95 -1.47 -5.66
N ILE A 67 2.93 -0.59 -5.83
CA ILE A 67 4.10 -0.80 -6.70
C ILE A 67 5.15 -1.61 -5.94
N ALA A 68 5.08 -2.94 -6.10
CA ALA A 68 5.92 -3.89 -5.35
C ALA A 68 7.43 -3.60 -5.43
N ALA A 69 7.91 -3.05 -6.55
CA ALA A 69 9.32 -2.75 -6.77
C ALA A 69 9.87 -1.65 -5.84
N GLU A 70 9.02 -0.84 -5.23
CA GLU A 70 9.43 0.27 -4.37
C GLU A 70 9.45 -0.07 -2.87
N LEU A 71 8.86 -1.22 -2.50
CA LEU A 71 8.78 -1.69 -1.13
C LEU A 71 10.13 -2.31 -0.67
N PRO A 72 10.42 -2.33 0.65
CA PRO A 72 11.63 -2.97 1.17
C PRO A 72 11.67 -4.47 0.85
N GLN A 73 12.83 -5.03 0.53
CA GLN A 73 12.96 -6.46 0.18
C GLN A 73 12.53 -7.44 1.30
N SER A 74 12.52 -7.00 2.55
CA SER A 74 12.23 -7.83 3.73
C SER A 74 10.74 -8.00 4.04
N ILE A 75 9.85 -7.44 3.22
CA ILE A 75 8.39 -7.50 3.40
C ILE A 75 7.73 -8.52 2.45
N ARG A 76 6.52 -8.97 2.79
CA ARG A 76 5.71 -9.84 1.94
C ARG A 76 4.44 -9.12 1.50
N LEU A 77 4.24 -8.97 0.20
CA LEU A 77 3.05 -8.34 -0.37
C LEU A 77 2.07 -9.41 -0.87
N VAL A 78 0.85 -9.37 -0.35
CA VAL A 78 -0.30 -10.15 -0.81
C VAL A 78 -1.07 -9.31 -1.82
N ARG A 79 -1.18 -9.84 -3.04
CA ARG A 79 -1.88 -9.21 -4.17
C ARG A 79 -3.08 -10.06 -4.57
N GLY A 80 -4.10 -9.42 -5.14
CA GLY A 80 -5.34 -10.08 -5.56
C GLY A 80 -6.46 -9.95 -4.53
N TRP A 81 -7.69 -10.06 -5.02
CA TRP A 81 -8.92 -9.93 -4.24
C TRP A 81 -9.14 -11.12 -3.29
N SER A 82 -8.94 -12.36 -3.79
CA SER A 82 -9.09 -13.63 -3.06
C SER A 82 -7.77 -14.23 -2.59
#